data_AF-H6RSL3-F1
#
_entry.id   AF-H6RSL3-F1
#
_cell.length_a   1.000
_cell.length_b   1.000
_cell.length_c   1.000
_cell.angle_alpha   90.00
_cell.angle_beta   90.00
_cell.angle_gamma   90.00
#
_symmetry.space_group_name_H-M   'P 1'
#
loop_
_entity.id
_entity.type
_entity.pdbx_description
1 polymer ?
#
loop_
_entity_poly.entity_id
_entity_poly.type
_entity_poly.pdbx_seq_one_letter_code
_entity_poly.pdbx_strand_id
1 'polypeptide(L)'
;MAGLTSLASAALGVVGLYQFGLLRRVPELSLPFLDADAVDASGEAYQQLKTPDAAIGLLSAGATLALAGMGDRNRARTMPWIPLALAAKTAADAGGGIYLFIEQVTKHRKVCSWCTVAAVAQVATLPLALPEARAALRQLRGRS
;
A
#
# COMPACT_ATOMS: atom_id res chain seq x y z
N MET A 1 -8.66 -0.80 9.20
CA MET A 1 -7.63 -0.09 8.42
C MET A 1 -6.22 -0.48 8.86
N ALA A 2 -5.82 -0.17 10.11
CA ALA A 2 -4.49 -0.53 10.61
C ALA A 2 -4.08 -1.98 10.34
N GLY A 3 -4.96 -2.96 10.59
CA GLY A 3 -4.66 -4.37 10.30
C GLY A 3 -4.34 -4.67 8.81
N LEU A 4 -5.07 -4.06 7.87
CA LEU A 4 -4.80 -4.24 6.44
C LEU A 4 -3.51 -3.53 6.01
N THR A 5 -3.25 -2.33 6.55
CA THR A 5 -2.01 -1.61 6.28
C THR A 5 -0.80 -2.34 6.88
N SER A 6 -0.94 -2.96 8.04
CA SER A 6 0.08 -3.83 8.64
C SER A 6 0.32 -5.09 7.80
N LEU A 7 -0.74 -5.71 7.25
CA LEU A 7 -0.60 -6.85 6.34
C LEU A 7 0.16 -6.45 5.07
N ALA A 8 -0.19 -5.32 4.46
CA ALA A 8 0.52 -4.79 3.30
C ALA A 8 1.99 -4.51 3.63
N SER A 9 2.26 -3.92 4.81
CA SER A 9 3.63 -3.65 5.27
C SER A 9 4.42 -4.94 5.49
N ALA A 10 3.81 -5.98 6.05
CA ALA A 10 4.48 -7.26 6.25
C ALA A 10 4.84 -7.92 4.90
N ALA A 11 3.91 -7.91 3.94
CA ALA A 11 4.15 -8.43 2.61
C ALA A 11 5.27 -7.66 1.86
N LEU A 12 5.23 -6.33 1.91
CA LEU A 12 6.29 -5.48 1.35
C LEU A 12 7.62 -5.65 2.10
N GLY A 13 7.58 -5.98 3.39
CA GLY A 13 8.78 -6.32 4.17
C GLY A 13 9.49 -7.55 3.63
N VAL A 14 8.76 -8.60 3.26
CA VAL A 14 9.33 -9.80 2.66
C VAL A 14 9.99 -9.50 1.31
N VAL A 15 9.29 -8.74 0.45
CA VAL A 15 9.82 -8.28 -0.85
C VAL A 15 11.06 -7.40 -0.65
N GLY A 16 11.01 -6.48 0.32
CA GLY A 16 12.12 -5.61 0.67
C GLY A 16 13.36 -6.39 1.11
N LEU A 17 13.20 -7.44 1.93
CA LEU A 17 14.33 -8.30 2.32
C LEU A 17 15.04 -8.93 1.12
N TYR A 18 14.30 -9.27 0.06
CA TYR A 18 14.89 -9.72 -1.20
C TYR A 18 15.60 -8.59 -1.96
N GLN A 19 14.94 -7.43 -2.13
CA GLN A 19 15.52 -6.29 -2.85
C GLN A 19 16.75 -5.66 -2.17
N PHE A 20 16.80 -5.70 -0.83
CA PHE A 20 17.99 -5.32 -0.07
C PHE A 20 19.10 -6.40 -0.08
N GLY A 21 18.86 -7.55 -0.73
CA GLY A 21 19.84 -8.64 -0.86
C GLY A 21 20.02 -9.49 0.39
N LEU A 22 19.15 -9.35 1.40
CA LEU A 22 19.16 -10.20 2.60
C LEU A 22 18.61 -11.60 2.30
N LEU A 23 17.69 -11.71 1.35
CA LEU A 23 17.17 -12.97 0.83
C LEU A 23 17.70 -13.23 -0.58
N ARG A 24 18.07 -14.49 -0.86
CA ARG A 24 18.49 -14.93 -2.21
C ARG A 24 17.32 -15.24 -3.14
N ARG A 25 16.15 -15.50 -2.57
CA ARG A 25 14.90 -15.85 -3.25
C ARG A 25 13.73 -15.45 -2.37
N VAL A 26 12.69 -14.92 -2.96
CA VAL A 26 11.43 -14.62 -2.26
C VAL A 26 10.76 -15.93 -1.86
N PRO A 27 10.29 -16.09 -0.60
CA PRO A 27 9.58 -17.29 -0.18
C PRO A 27 8.20 -17.35 -0.83
N GLU A 28 8.13 -17.90 -2.03
CA GLU A 28 6.91 -18.01 -2.84
C GLU A 28 6.61 -19.48 -3.20
N LEU A 29 5.32 -19.78 -3.40
CA LEU A 29 4.88 -21.09 -3.85
C LEU A 29 5.24 -21.28 -5.32
N SER A 30 5.97 -22.36 -5.62
CA SER A 30 6.43 -22.69 -6.98
C SER A 30 5.25 -23.04 -7.92
N LEU A 31 4.68 -22.03 -8.58
CA LEU A 31 3.64 -22.15 -9.58
C LEU A 31 4.09 -21.49 -10.89
N PRO A 32 3.69 -22.01 -12.07
CA PRO A 32 4.23 -21.54 -13.36
C PRO A 32 3.96 -20.06 -13.68
N PHE A 33 2.98 -19.45 -13.00
CA PHE A 33 2.63 -18.03 -13.12
C PHE A 33 3.12 -17.17 -11.94
N LEU A 34 3.61 -17.79 -10.85
CA LEU A 34 4.17 -17.10 -9.70
C LEU A 34 5.69 -17.10 -9.82
N ASP A 35 6.26 -15.91 -9.97
CA ASP A 35 7.70 -15.71 -10.07
C ASP A 35 8.07 -14.33 -9.54
N ALA A 36 8.03 -14.21 -8.22
CA ALA A 36 8.37 -12.99 -7.49
C ALA A 36 9.83 -12.58 -7.75
N ASP A 37 10.76 -13.54 -7.88
CA ASP A 37 12.16 -13.25 -8.21
C ASP A 37 12.27 -12.51 -9.55
N ALA A 38 11.52 -12.94 -10.59
CA ALA A 38 11.52 -12.30 -11.91
C ALA A 38 10.87 -10.90 -11.93
N VAL A 39 9.93 -10.66 -11.01
CA VAL A 39 9.23 -9.36 -10.88
C VAL A 39 10.05 -8.40 -10.02
N ASP A 40 10.51 -8.84 -8.86
CA ASP A 40 11.16 -8.00 -7.84
C ASP A 40 12.64 -7.72 -8.16
N ALA A 41 13.26 -8.49 -9.07
CA ALA A 41 14.58 -8.21 -9.63
C ALA A 41 14.53 -7.41 -10.94
N SER A 42 13.34 -7.05 -11.43
CA SER A 42 13.20 -6.27 -12.66
C SER A 42 13.74 -4.84 -12.49
N GLY A 43 14.15 -4.20 -13.59
CA GLY A 43 14.58 -2.79 -13.54
C GLY A 43 13.45 -1.86 -13.07
N GLU A 44 12.20 -2.27 -13.32
CA GLU A 44 10.95 -1.69 -12.86
C GLU A 44 10.88 -1.54 -11.33
N ALA A 45 11.34 -2.56 -10.59
CA ALA A 45 11.39 -2.56 -9.12
C ALA A 45 12.33 -1.47 -8.52
N TYR A 46 13.16 -0.83 -9.35
CA TYR A 46 14.09 0.23 -8.96
C TYR A 46 13.85 1.55 -9.70
N GLN A 47 12.73 1.70 -10.43
CA GLN A 47 12.54 2.87 -11.32
C GLN A 47 12.55 4.20 -10.57
N GLN A 48 12.04 4.23 -9.35
CA GLN A 48 12.03 5.46 -8.55
C GLN A 48 13.37 5.65 -7.86
N LEU A 49 14.20 6.57 -8.38
CA LEU A 49 15.49 6.95 -7.80
C LEU A 49 16.46 5.78 -7.59
N LYS A 50 16.36 4.68 -8.37
CA LYS A 50 17.12 3.44 -8.12
C LYS A 50 16.87 2.84 -6.72
N THR A 51 15.73 3.18 -6.13
CA THR A 51 15.34 2.75 -4.80
C THR A 51 14.39 1.55 -4.92
N PRO A 52 14.56 0.51 -4.08
CA PRO A 52 13.62 -0.60 -3.96
C PRO A 52 12.18 -0.10 -3.82
N ASP A 53 11.28 -0.51 -4.72
CA ASP A 53 9.85 -0.16 -4.66
C ASP A 53 9.19 -0.64 -3.35
N ALA A 54 9.67 -1.75 -2.79
CA ALA A 54 9.24 -2.25 -1.49
C ALA A 54 9.58 -1.28 -0.35
N ALA A 55 10.73 -0.60 -0.42
CA ALA A 55 11.12 0.41 0.59
C ALA A 55 10.21 1.64 0.51
N ILE A 56 9.89 2.09 -0.70
CA ILE A 56 8.95 3.19 -0.93
C ILE A 56 7.55 2.80 -0.44
N GLY A 57 7.11 1.57 -0.75
CA GLY A 57 5.86 1.01 -0.27
C GLY A 57 5.77 0.93 1.26
N LEU A 58 6.85 0.51 1.93
CA LEU A 58 6.94 0.45 3.39
C LEU A 58 6.86 1.85 4.03
N LEU A 59 7.58 2.83 3.49
CA LEU A 59 7.49 4.22 3.94
C LEU A 59 6.06 4.75 3.75
N SER A 60 5.47 4.46 2.60
CA SER A 60 4.08 4.83 2.29
C SER A 60 3.09 4.21 3.29
N ALA A 61 3.24 2.93 3.60
CA ALA A 61 2.38 2.22 4.55
C ALA A 61 2.59 2.71 5.99
N GLY A 62 3.82 3.07 6.36
CA GLY A 62 4.14 3.71 7.64
C GLY A 62 3.43 5.07 7.81
N ALA A 63 3.43 5.91 6.77
CA ALA A 63 2.68 7.17 6.77
C ALA A 63 1.17 6.92 6.91
N THR A 64 0.63 5.90 6.24
CA THR A 64 -0.78 5.50 6.35
C THR A 64 -1.12 5.01 7.76
N LEU A 65 -0.25 4.22 8.40
CA LEU A 65 -0.41 3.79 9.80
C LEU A 65 -0.38 4.96 10.77
N ALA A 66 0.54 5.91 10.59
CA ALA A 66 0.62 7.11 11.40
C ALA A 66 -0.69 7.91 11.29
N LEU A 67 -1.17 8.19 10.08
CA LEU A 67 -2.45 8.89 9.86
C LEU A 67 -3.64 8.13 10.44
N ALA A 68 -3.66 6.80 10.34
CA ALA A 68 -4.73 5.97 10.90
C ALA A 68 -4.73 5.98 12.45
N GLY A 69 -3.56 6.12 13.06
CA GLY A 69 -3.38 6.24 14.51
C GLY A 69 -3.58 7.66 15.05
N MET A 70 -3.57 8.68 14.19
CA MET A 70 -3.75 10.08 14.61
C MET A 70 -5.21 10.42 14.93
N GLY A 71 -5.37 11.30 15.92
CA GLY A 71 -6.65 11.88 16.33
C GLY A 71 -7.42 11.06 17.36
N ASP A 72 -8.40 11.71 18.00
CA ASP A 72 -9.30 11.09 18.98
C ASP A 72 -10.40 10.25 18.27
N ARG A 73 -11.17 9.47 19.02
CA ARG A 73 -12.31 8.67 18.56
C ARG A 73 -13.32 9.48 17.74
N ASN A 74 -13.40 10.80 17.97
CA ASN A 74 -14.22 11.76 17.23
C ASN A 74 -13.39 12.71 16.32
N ARG A 75 -12.26 12.24 15.77
CA ARG A 75 -11.37 13.02 14.89
C ARG A 75 -12.06 13.67 13.69
N ALA A 76 -13.14 13.10 13.17
CA ALA A 76 -13.93 13.72 12.11
C ALA A 76 -14.56 15.08 12.51
N ARG A 77 -14.77 15.31 13.81
CA ARG A 77 -15.30 16.58 14.35
C ARG A 77 -14.22 17.53 14.83
N THR A 78 -13.21 17.01 15.52
CA THR A 78 -12.14 17.82 16.14
C THR A 78 -11.03 18.18 15.16
N MET A 79 -10.71 17.28 14.23
CA MET A 79 -9.60 17.41 13.28
C MET A 79 -10.01 16.83 11.90
N PRO A 80 -10.99 17.44 11.20
CA PRO A 80 -11.55 16.89 9.95
C PRO A 80 -10.52 16.75 8.82
N TRP A 81 -9.39 17.45 8.89
CA TRP A 81 -8.30 17.30 7.93
C TRP A 81 -7.62 15.92 8.00
N ILE A 82 -7.60 15.25 9.16
CA ILE A 82 -6.96 13.93 9.33
C ILE A 82 -7.71 12.85 8.54
N PRO A 83 -9.04 12.64 8.68
CA PRO A 83 -9.76 11.66 7.86
C PRO A 83 -9.70 11.94 6.36
N LEU A 84 -9.61 13.21 5.96
CA LEU A 84 -9.47 13.58 4.54
C LEU A 84 -8.08 13.23 4.01
N ALA A 85 -7.03 13.57 4.75
CA ALA A 85 -5.64 13.20 4.41
C ALA A 85 -5.48 11.68 4.36
N LEU A 86 -6.05 10.96 5.33
CA LEU A 86 -6.05 9.51 5.36
C LEU A 86 -6.76 8.91 4.15
N ALA A 87 -7.95 9.41 3.79
CA ALA A 87 -8.66 8.95 2.60
C ALA A 87 -7.87 9.22 1.30
N ALA A 88 -7.33 10.43 1.14
CA ALA A 88 -6.49 10.77 0.00
C ALA A 88 -5.26 9.85 -0.09
N LYS A 89 -4.61 9.58 1.05
CA LYS A 89 -3.44 8.71 1.11
C LYS A 89 -3.78 7.25 0.78
N THR A 90 -4.86 6.71 1.34
CA THR A 90 -5.32 5.34 0.99
C THR A 90 -5.73 5.21 -0.46
N ALA A 91 -6.27 6.27 -1.08
CA ALA A 91 -6.57 6.29 -2.51
C ALA A 91 -5.30 6.27 -3.36
N ALA A 92 -4.26 7.02 -2.96
CA ALA A 92 -2.95 6.98 -3.62
C ALA A 92 -2.29 5.59 -3.50
N ASP A 93 -2.33 4.98 -2.31
CA ASP A 93 -1.80 3.64 -2.08
C ASP A 93 -2.54 2.59 -2.92
N ALA A 94 -3.87 2.64 -2.96
CA ALA A 94 -4.68 1.76 -3.79
C ALA A 94 -4.36 1.94 -5.28
N GLY A 95 -4.20 3.18 -5.75
CA GLY A 95 -3.82 3.48 -7.13
C GLY A 95 -2.45 2.92 -7.49
N GLY A 96 -1.45 3.10 -6.62
CA GLY A 96 -0.11 2.54 -6.78
C GLY A 96 -0.11 1.01 -6.82
N GLY A 97 -0.82 0.36 -5.89
CA GLY A 97 -0.96 -1.10 -5.85
C GLY A 97 -1.62 -1.67 -7.11
N ILE A 98 -2.67 -1.01 -7.62
CA ILE A 98 -3.33 -1.42 -8.88
C ILE A 98 -2.39 -1.25 -10.07
N TYR A 99 -1.67 -0.12 -10.14
CA TYR A 99 -0.72 0.15 -11.23
C TYR A 99 0.36 -0.92 -11.31
N LEU A 100 1.01 -1.22 -10.19
CA LEU A 100 2.07 -2.24 -10.12
C LEU A 100 1.51 -3.63 -10.44
N PHE A 101 0.32 -3.97 -9.97
CA PHE A 101 -0.31 -5.25 -10.31
C PHE A 101 -0.59 -5.38 -11.82
N ILE A 102 -1.10 -4.32 -12.46
CA ILE A 102 -1.30 -4.30 -13.92
C ILE A 102 0.04 -4.48 -14.64
N GLU A 103 1.10 -3.84 -14.16
CA GLU A 103 2.44 -3.96 -14.73
C GLU A 103 2.98 -5.39 -14.64
N GLN A 104 2.84 -6.06 -13.49
CA GLN A 104 3.20 -7.47 -13.30
C GLN A 104 2.51 -8.38 -14.32
N VAL A 105 1.19 -8.23 -14.48
CA VAL A 105 0.40 -9.07 -15.38
C VAL A 105 0.70 -8.78 -16.85
N THR A 106 0.84 -7.51 -17.22
CA THR A 106 0.95 -7.10 -18.63
C THR A 106 2.37 -7.16 -19.18
N LYS A 107 3.37 -6.69 -18.42
CA LYS A 107 4.78 -6.64 -18.86
C LYS A 107 5.53 -7.92 -18.55
N HIS A 108 5.43 -8.40 -17.31
CA HIS A 108 6.24 -9.53 -16.85
C HIS A 108 5.55 -10.88 -17.10
N ARG A 109 4.22 -10.91 -17.29
CA ARG A 109 3.38 -12.13 -17.39
C ARG A 109 3.61 -13.10 -16.23
N LYS A 110 4.07 -12.56 -15.10
CA LYS A 110 4.41 -13.23 -13.86
C LYS A 110 3.85 -12.39 -12.73
N VAL A 111 3.37 -13.04 -11.70
CA VAL A 111 2.73 -12.38 -10.57
C VAL A 111 3.54 -12.66 -9.32
N CYS A 112 3.85 -11.60 -8.56
CA CYS A 112 4.40 -11.71 -7.23
C CYS A 112 3.24 -11.83 -6.24
N SER A 113 3.12 -12.97 -5.56
CA SER A 113 2.04 -13.26 -4.60
C SER A 113 2.07 -12.28 -3.42
N TRP A 114 3.24 -11.96 -2.88
CA TRP A 114 3.42 -10.98 -1.80
C TRP A 114 2.98 -9.57 -2.22
N CYS A 115 3.39 -9.14 -3.41
CA CYS A 115 3.02 -7.87 -3.99
C CYS A 115 1.51 -7.79 -4.26
N THR A 116 0.92 -8.89 -4.73
CA THR A 116 -0.54 -9.00 -4.92
C THR A 116 -1.29 -8.89 -3.59
N VAL A 117 -0.81 -9.58 -2.55
CA VAL A 117 -1.38 -9.45 -1.20
C VAL A 117 -1.30 -8.01 -0.70
N ALA A 118 -0.15 -7.35 -0.90
CA ALA A 118 0.02 -5.95 -0.52
C ALA A 118 -0.95 -5.03 -1.29
N ALA A 119 -1.06 -5.19 -2.61
CA ALA A 119 -1.96 -4.41 -3.46
C ALA A 119 -3.43 -4.61 -3.06
N VAL A 120 -3.87 -5.86 -2.87
CA VAL A 120 -5.23 -6.17 -2.42
C VAL A 120 -5.51 -5.55 -1.06
N ALA A 121 -4.57 -5.66 -0.11
CA ALA A 121 -4.73 -5.07 1.21
C ALA A 121 -4.82 -3.53 1.15
N GLN A 122 -4.01 -2.88 0.30
CA GLN A 122 -4.07 -1.43 0.07
C GLN A 122 -5.42 -1.01 -0.54
N VAL A 123 -5.90 -1.70 -1.57
CA VAL A 123 -7.21 -1.42 -2.19
C VAL A 123 -8.35 -1.62 -1.19
N ALA A 124 -8.29 -2.67 -0.37
CA ALA A 124 -9.28 -2.93 0.66
C ALA A 124 -9.31 -1.86 1.79
N THR A 125 -8.25 -1.06 1.95
CA THR A 125 -8.26 0.03 2.94
C THR A 125 -9.11 1.22 2.52
N LEU A 126 -9.27 1.45 1.21
CA LEU A 126 -10.02 2.58 0.67
C LEU A 126 -11.49 2.62 1.12
N PRO A 127 -12.31 1.55 0.98
CA PRO A 127 -13.71 1.59 1.44
C PRO A 127 -13.84 1.82 2.95
N LEU A 128 -12.82 1.46 3.74
CA LEU A 128 -12.80 1.71 5.18
C LEU A 128 -12.50 3.18 5.54
N ALA A 129 -11.81 3.92 4.67
CA ALA A 129 -11.52 5.35 4.87
C ALA A 129 -12.73 6.25 4.55
N LEU A 130 -13.59 5.81 3.62
CA LEU A 130 -14.66 6.63 3.06
C LEU A 130 -15.70 7.12 4.09
N PRO A 131 -16.20 6.32 5.06
CA PRO A 131 -17.21 6.79 6.02
C PRO A 131 -16.70 7.93 6.91
N GLU A 132 -15.47 7.80 7.43
CA GLU A 132 -14.85 8.84 8.25
C GLU A 132 -14.58 10.12 7.44
N ALA A 133 -14.09 9.98 6.20
CA ALA A 133 -13.87 11.11 5.30
C ALA A 133 -15.18 11.83 4.94
N ARG A 134 -16.27 11.09 4.68
CA ARG A 134 -17.60 11.68 4.43
C ARG A 134 -18.14 12.40 5.66
N ALA A 135 -17.88 11.90 6.87
CA ALA A 135 -18.26 12.58 8.10
C ALA A 135 -17.46 13.90 8.27
N ALA A 136 -16.15 13.87 8.03
CA ALA A 136 -15.31 15.07 8.07
C ALA A 136 -15.72 16.12 7.03
N LEU A 137 -16.03 15.69 5.79
CA LEU A 137 -16.47 16.59 4.72
C LEU A 137 -17.82 17.24 5.04
N ARG A 138 -18.76 16.50 5.63
CA ARG A 138 -20.04 17.07 6.11
C ARG A 138 -19.83 18.08 7.23
N GLN A 139 -18.93 17.81 8.16
CA GLN A 139 -18.60 18.75 9.24
C GLN A 139 -18.00 20.04 8.70
N LEU A 140 -17.13 19.97 7.69
CA LEU A 140 -16.57 21.16 7.04
C LEU A 140 -17.64 21.94 6.27
N ARG A 141 -18.50 21.25 5.51
CA ARG A 141 -19.59 21.88 4.75
C ARG A 141 -20.67 22.52 5.62
N GLY A 142 -20.94 21.97 6.80
CA GLY A 142 -21.90 22.54 7.76
C GLY A 142 -21.34 23.69 8.60
N ARG A 143 -20.05 24.03 8.44
CA ARG A 143 -19.39 25.19 9.07
C ARG A 143 -19.21 26.37 8.11
N SER A 144 -19.52 26.19 6.82
CA SER A 144 -19.63 27.26 5.81
C SER A 144 -21.07 27.73 5.71
#